data_AF-A0A7J9STY8-F1
#
_entry.id   AF-A0A7J9STY8-F1
#
_cell.length_a   1.000
_cell.length_b   1.000
_cell.length_c   1.000
_cell.angle_alpha   90.00
_cell.angle_beta   90.00
_cell.angle_gamma   90.00
#
_symmetry.space_group_name_H-M   'P 1'
#
loop_
_entity.id
_entity.type
_entity.pdbx_description
1 polymer ?
#
loop_
_entity_poly.entity_id
_entity_poly.type
_entity_poly.pdbx_seq_one_letter_code
_entity_poly.pdbx_strand_id
1 'polypeptide(L)'
;MNDKPKFVFECQECGKCCERDVMAFLDDINDWMEHGLMYKVLPHLFIEGDFGSVAIQLDKQTKDDRTVCALYDLEKSECTLGDSRPLSCRSFPLGYNGKNYIIVDVDCPGLGQGSMTVEKLTLMRDTARAGYESKQQTQHVLPMLENLFIRKMTFESQKAMGELTPEQREELENILKDKEK
;
A
#
# COMPACT_ATOMS: atom_id res chain seq x y z
N MET A 1 -15.27 35.94 17.04
CA MET A 1 -16.09 35.58 15.86
C MET A 1 -15.72 34.17 15.46
N ASN A 2 -16.70 33.27 15.54
CA ASN A 2 -16.66 31.81 15.40
C ASN A 2 -15.44 31.20 14.71
N ASP A 3 -14.60 30.52 15.51
CA ASP A 3 -13.61 29.54 15.07
C ASP A 3 -14.35 28.42 14.33
N LYS A 4 -14.46 28.52 13.00
CA LYS A 4 -14.83 27.36 12.18
C LYS A 4 -13.79 26.27 12.46
N PRO A 5 -14.18 25.02 12.76
CA PRO A 5 -13.20 23.96 12.97
C PRO A 5 -12.31 23.86 11.73
N LYS A 6 -10.98 23.92 11.93
CA LYS A 6 -9.98 23.92 10.84
C LYS A 6 -9.96 22.63 10.00
N PHE A 7 -10.80 21.66 10.32
CA PHE A 7 -11.06 20.44 9.57
C PHE A 7 -12.37 19.82 10.11
N VAL A 8 -13.34 19.57 9.23
CA VAL A 8 -14.58 18.85 9.54
C VAL A 8 -14.70 17.73 8.52
N PHE A 9 -14.91 16.50 8.98
CA PHE A 9 -14.93 15.33 8.12
C PHE A 9 -15.81 14.22 8.72
N GLU A 10 -16.63 13.64 7.85
CA GLU A 10 -17.36 12.41 8.12
C GLU A 10 -17.34 11.54 6.86
N CYS A 11 -16.82 10.32 6.98
CA CYS A 11 -16.73 9.38 5.86
C CYS A 11 -18.13 9.08 5.32
N GLN A 12 -18.34 9.27 4.03
CA GLN A 12 -19.62 9.00 3.35
C GLN A 12 -19.70 7.60 2.73
N GLU A 13 -18.73 6.73 3.04
CA GLU A 13 -18.66 5.34 2.53
C GLU A 13 -18.77 5.23 0.99
N CYS A 14 -18.37 6.29 0.28
CA CYS A 14 -18.52 6.40 -1.18
C CYS A 14 -17.52 5.55 -1.99
N GLY A 15 -16.52 4.95 -1.34
CA GLY A 15 -15.45 4.20 -2.00
C GLY A 15 -14.44 5.03 -2.80
N LYS A 16 -14.62 6.36 -2.96
CA LYS A 16 -13.69 7.22 -3.74
C LYS A 16 -12.24 7.12 -3.24
N CYS A 17 -12.03 7.00 -1.93
CA CYS A 17 -10.70 6.82 -1.35
C CYS A 17 -10.01 5.50 -1.73
N CYS A 18 -10.73 4.55 -2.34
CA CYS A 18 -10.19 3.29 -2.84
C CYS A 18 -9.75 3.36 -4.30
N GLU A 19 -10.03 4.46 -5.02
CA GLU A 19 -9.61 4.64 -6.43
C GLU A 19 -8.13 5.08 -6.53
N ARG A 20 -7.60 5.64 -5.44
CA ARG A 20 -6.19 6.03 -5.32
C ARG A 20 -5.25 4.82 -5.26
N ASP A 21 -3.97 5.07 -5.50
CA ASP A 21 -2.92 4.11 -5.17
C ASP A 21 -2.80 4.00 -3.64
N VAL A 22 -2.98 2.78 -3.13
CA VAL A 22 -2.97 2.52 -1.69
C VAL A 22 -1.62 1.94 -1.31
N MET A 23 -0.78 2.79 -0.73
CA MET A 23 0.49 2.38 -0.16
C MET A 23 0.26 1.67 1.18
N ALA A 24 1.01 0.59 1.37
CA ALA A 24 1.19 -0.10 2.65
C ALA A 24 2.59 0.17 3.20
N PHE A 25 2.71 0.21 4.52
CA PHE A 25 3.96 0.40 5.22
C PHE A 25 4.26 -0.79 6.13
N LEU A 26 5.48 -0.87 6.66
CA LEU A 26 5.89 -1.97 7.53
C LEU A 26 4.98 -2.13 8.76
N ASP A 27 4.43 -1.05 9.31
CA ASP A 27 3.48 -1.16 10.42
C ASP A 27 2.12 -1.71 9.99
N ASP A 28 1.69 -1.47 8.74
CA ASP A 28 0.48 -2.11 8.21
C ASP A 28 0.69 -3.62 8.08
N ILE A 29 1.88 -4.04 7.63
CA ILE A 29 2.24 -5.46 7.53
C ILE A 29 2.31 -6.10 8.92
N ASN A 30 2.89 -5.41 9.92
CA ASN A 30 2.90 -5.87 11.30
C ASN A 30 1.49 -6.03 11.86
N ASP A 31 0.62 -5.05 11.67
CA ASP A 31 -0.79 -5.12 12.08
C ASP A 31 -1.50 -6.31 11.44
N TRP A 32 -1.31 -6.54 10.14
CA TRP A 32 -1.90 -7.68 9.44
C TRP A 32 -1.36 -9.03 9.90
N MET A 33 -0.09 -9.11 10.28
CA MET A 33 0.48 -10.32 10.88
C MET A 33 -0.13 -10.60 12.25
N GLU A 34 -0.19 -9.60 13.12
CA GLU A 34 -0.73 -9.73 14.48
C GLU A 34 -2.21 -10.12 14.49
N HIS A 35 -2.98 -9.62 13.52
CA HIS A 35 -4.41 -9.93 13.39
C HIS A 35 -4.70 -11.14 12.50
N GLY A 36 -3.68 -11.85 12.01
CA GLY A 36 -3.85 -13.06 11.18
C GLY A 36 -4.46 -12.77 9.80
N LEU A 37 -4.31 -11.55 9.28
CA LEU A 37 -4.87 -11.09 8.00
C LEU A 37 -3.92 -11.29 6.81
N MET A 38 -2.69 -11.78 7.04
CA MET A 38 -1.69 -11.95 5.97
C MET A 38 -2.17 -12.78 4.79
N TYR A 39 -2.95 -13.86 5.02
CA TYR A 39 -3.48 -14.70 3.94
C TYR A 39 -4.38 -13.93 2.97
N LYS A 40 -4.99 -12.84 3.44
CA LYS A 40 -5.93 -12.00 2.70
C LYS A 40 -5.21 -10.88 1.96
N VAL A 41 -4.20 -10.27 2.57
CA VAL A 41 -3.49 -9.11 2.00
C VAL A 41 -2.35 -9.51 1.07
N LEU A 42 -1.62 -10.59 1.39
CA LEU A 42 -0.40 -10.98 0.69
C LEU A 42 -0.59 -11.19 -0.83
N PRO A 43 -1.69 -11.81 -1.32
CA PRO A 43 -1.93 -11.97 -2.76
C PRO A 43 -2.11 -10.65 -3.52
N HIS A 44 -2.29 -9.54 -2.82
CA HIS A 44 -2.54 -8.22 -3.39
C HIS A 44 -1.41 -7.24 -3.09
N LEU A 45 -0.30 -7.68 -2.48
CA LEU A 45 0.85 -6.81 -2.20
C LEU A 45 1.89 -6.98 -3.29
N PHE A 46 2.38 -5.85 -3.80
CA PHE A 46 3.52 -5.83 -4.70
C PHE A 46 4.46 -4.67 -4.35
N ILE A 47 5.70 -4.79 -4.81
CA ILE A 47 6.69 -3.71 -4.72
C ILE A 47 6.62 -2.92 -6.02
N GLU A 48 6.41 -1.62 -5.91
CA GLU A 48 6.42 -0.68 -7.03
C GLU A 48 7.64 0.24 -6.95
N GLY A 49 8.16 0.63 -8.11
CA GLY A 49 9.21 1.62 -8.26
C GLY A 49 10.52 1.05 -8.79
N ASP A 50 11.49 1.95 -8.96
CA ASP A 50 12.84 1.63 -9.41
C ASP A 50 13.80 1.52 -8.23
N PHE A 51 14.97 0.92 -8.49
CA PHE A 51 16.02 0.72 -7.50
C PHE A 51 16.37 2.02 -6.75
N GLY A 52 16.21 1.99 -5.42
CA GLY A 52 16.45 3.13 -4.54
C GLY A 52 15.23 4.02 -4.27
N SER A 53 14.10 3.78 -4.95
CA SER A 53 12.82 4.46 -4.71
C SER A 53 11.66 3.47 -4.85
N VAL A 54 11.69 2.43 -4.01
CA VAL A 54 10.63 1.41 -3.96
C VAL A 54 9.62 1.67 -2.85
N ALA A 55 8.41 1.16 -3.05
CA ALA A 55 7.35 1.20 -2.07
C ALA A 55 6.44 -0.04 -2.16
N ILE A 56 5.70 -0.33 -1.09
CA ILE A 56 4.75 -1.45 -1.06
C ILE A 56 3.37 -0.90 -1.39
N GLN A 57 2.72 -1.48 -2.38
CA GLN A 57 1.42 -1.05 -2.86
C GLN A 57 0.44 -2.23 -2.88
N LEU A 58 -0.84 -1.91 -2.67
CA LEU A 58 -1.93 -2.84 -2.87
C LEU A 58 -2.39 -2.80 -4.34
N ASP A 59 -2.59 -3.97 -4.92
CA ASP A 59 -3.12 -4.16 -6.27
C ASP A 59 -4.47 -3.47 -6.45
N LYS A 60 -4.81 -3.26 -7.72
CA LYS A 60 -6.12 -2.77 -8.13
C LYS A 60 -6.92 -3.87 -8.81
N GLN A 61 -8.24 -3.74 -8.70
CA GLN A 61 -9.22 -4.51 -9.43
C GLN A 61 -10.12 -3.55 -10.23
N THR A 62 -10.60 -4.02 -11.38
CA THR A 62 -11.49 -3.26 -12.24
C THR A 62 -12.80 -4.02 -12.46
N LYS A 63 -13.92 -3.36 -12.22
CA LYS A 63 -15.27 -3.86 -12.50
C LYS A 63 -16.12 -2.69 -12.99
N ASP A 64 -16.87 -2.87 -14.07
CA ASP A 64 -17.80 -1.87 -14.61
C ASP A 64 -17.17 -0.47 -14.78
N ASP A 65 -16.00 -0.42 -15.45
CA ASP A 65 -15.19 0.79 -15.69
C ASP A 65 -14.68 1.53 -14.44
N ARG A 66 -14.83 0.93 -13.26
CA ARG A 66 -14.31 1.45 -11.99
C ARG A 66 -13.09 0.65 -11.56
N THR A 67 -11.97 1.35 -11.40
CA THR A 67 -10.72 0.76 -10.90
C THR A 67 -10.49 1.18 -9.45
N VAL A 68 -10.43 0.20 -8.55
CA VAL A 68 -10.31 0.41 -7.09
C VAL A 68 -9.28 -0.54 -6.49
N CYS A 69 -8.86 -0.30 -5.25
CA CYS A 69 -8.04 -1.23 -4.47
C CYS A 69 -8.65 -2.65 -4.46
N ALA A 70 -7.80 -3.67 -4.61
CA ALA A 70 -8.18 -5.08 -4.61
C ALA A 70 -8.84 -5.54 -3.29
N LEU A 71 -8.66 -4.80 -2.21
CA LEU A 71 -9.27 -5.07 -0.91
C LEU A 71 -10.61 -4.35 -0.67
N TYR A 72 -11.13 -3.61 -1.66
CA TYR A 72 -12.45 -3.00 -1.61
C TYR A 72 -13.51 -3.97 -2.16
N ASP A 73 -14.55 -4.28 -1.38
CA ASP A 73 -15.69 -5.05 -1.83
C ASP A 73 -16.65 -4.11 -2.59
N LEU A 74 -16.72 -4.27 -3.91
CA LEU A 74 -17.56 -3.45 -4.79
C LEU A 74 -19.07 -3.70 -4.58
N GLU A 75 -19.46 -4.87 -4.08
CA GLU A 75 -20.87 -5.22 -3.88
C GLU A 75 -21.38 -4.68 -2.55
N LYS A 76 -20.55 -4.78 -1.51
CA LYS A 76 -20.87 -4.26 -0.17
C LYS A 76 -20.48 -2.80 0.04
N SER A 77 -19.67 -2.25 -0.86
CA SER A 77 -19.10 -0.91 -0.77
C SER A 77 -18.27 -0.68 0.51
N GLU A 78 -17.53 -1.70 0.94
CA GLU A 78 -16.72 -1.65 2.17
C GLU A 78 -15.29 -2.17 1.93
N CYS A 79 -14.34 -1.68 2.75
CA CYS A 79 -13.02 -2.29 2.76
C CYS A 79 -13.08 -3.61 3.51
N THR A 80 -12.60 -4.68 2.87
CA THR A 80 -12.60 -6.02 3.45
C THR A 80 -11.68 -6.16 4.67
N LEU A 81 -10.84 -5.16 4.97
CA LEU A 81 -9.99 -5.11 6.17
C LEU A 81 -10.61 -4.39 7.37
N GLY A 82 -11.76 -3.70 7.21
CA GLY A 82 -12.38 -2.94 8.29
C GLY A 82 -11.41 -1.98 8.98
N ASP A 83 -11.24 -2.12 10.30
CA ASP A 83 -10.36 -1.28 11.12
C ASP A 83 -8.86 -1.55 10.91
N SER A 84 -8.49 -2.70 10.35
CA SER A 84 -7.10 -3.05 9.97
C SER A 84 -6.72 -2.53 8.57
N ARG A 85 -7.50 -1.61 7.99
CA ARG A 85 -7.12 -0.93 6.75
C ARG A 85 -5.79 -0.16 6.94
N PRO A 86 -4.99 0.05 5.87
CA PRO A 86 -3.72 0.75 5.96
C PRO A 86 -3.82 2.09 6.70
N LEU A 87 -2.76 2.51 7.39
CA LEU A 87 -2.66 3.82 8.06
C LEU A 87 -3.05 4.96 7.12
N SER A 88 -2.59 4.88 5.86
CA SER A 88 -2.93 5.86 4.82
C SER A 88 -4.43 5.93 4.50
N CYS A 89 -5.16 4.81 4.65
CA CYS A 89 -6.62 4.75 4.50
C CYS A 89 -7.34 5.22 5.76
N ARG A 90 -6.82 4.92 6.95
CA ARG A 90 -7.45 5.26 8.23
C ARG A 90 -7.50 6.76 8.49
N SER A 91 -6.48 7.51 8.06
CA SER A 91 -6.44 8.96 8.25
C SER A 91 -7.04 9.75 7.10
N PHE A 92 -7.34 9.13 5.95
CA PHE A 92 -7.86 9.84 4.76
C PHE A 92 -9.15 10.63 5.07
N PRO A 93 -9.29 11.88 4.59
CA PRO A 93 -8.42 12.62 3.67
C PRO A 93 -7.35 13.47 4.39
N LEU A 94 -7.13 13.26 5.68
CA LEU A 94 -6.10 13.96 6.45
C LEU A 94 -4.74 13.25 6.31
N GLY A 95 -3.73 14.02 5.91
CA GLY A 95 -2.33 13.59 5.88
C GLY A 95 -1.44 14.43 6.79
N TYR A 96 -0.22 13.96 7.02
CA TYR A 96 0.84 14.69 7.70
C TYR A 96 2.09 14.68 6.82
N ASN A 97 2.72 15.84 6.63
CA ASN A 97 3.89 15.98 5.75
C ASN A 97 5.22 16.12 6.50
N GLY A 98 5.25 15.76 7.78
CA GLY A 98 6.42 15.95 8.66
C GLY A 98 6.47 17.32 9.36
N LYS A 99 5.58 18.25 8.99
CA LYS A 99 5.49 19.57 9.64
C LYS A 99 4.05 19.98 9.92
N ASN A 100 3.18 19.89 8.92
CA ASN A 100 1.80 20.33 8.95
C ASN A 100 0.85 19.17 8.62
N TYR A 101 -0.36 19.27 9.17
CA TYR A 101 -1.50 18.48 8.69
C TYR A 101 -2.02 19.09 7.39
N ILE A 102 -2.31 18.25 6.41
CA ILE A 102 -2.77 18.65 5.07
C ILE A 102 -3.98 17.82 4.65
N ILE A 103 -4.79 18.37 3.75
CA ILE A 103 -5.85 17.63 3.07
C ILE A 103 -5.25 17.03 1.80
N VAL A 104 -5.21 15.71 1.72
CA VAL A 104 -4.58 15.01 0.57
C VAL A 104 -5.51 14.87 -0.62
N ASP A 105 -6.83 14.95 -0.39
CA ASP A 105 -7.86 14.99 -1.43
C ASP A 105 -8.92 16.02 -1.04
N VAL A 106 -8.90 17.18 -1.71
CA VAL A 106 -9.83 18.28 -1.47
C VAL A 106 -11.23 18.01 -2.00
N ASP A 107 -11.38 17.03 -2.89
CA ASP A 107 -12.64 16.64 -3.50
C ASP A 107 -13.28 15.45 -2.77
N CYS A 108 -12.78 15.11 -1.59
CA CYS A 108 -13.37 14.06 -0.76
C CYS A 108 -14.80 14.45 -0.34
N PRO A 109 -15.84 13.66 -0.68
CA PRO A 109 -17.25 14.00 -0.39
C PRO A 109 -17.56 14.17 1.10
N GLY A 110 -16.75 13.57 1.98
CA GLY A 110 -16.90 13.69 3.43
C GLY A 110 -16.36 14.99 4.02
N LEU A 111 -15.62 15.80 3.26
CA LEU A 111 -15.12 17.08 3.74
C LEU A 111 -16.26 18.05 4.00
N GLY A 112 -16.23 18.69 5.17
CA GLY A 112 -17.28 19.60 5.63
C GLY A 112 -18.56 18.91 6.10
N GLN A 113 -18.62 17.58 6.06
CA GLN A 113 -19.78 16.81 6.50
C GLN A 113 -19.68 16.41 7.97
N GLY A 114 -20.83 16.29 8.62
CA GLY A 114 -20.94 15.74 9.97
C GLY A 114 -20.42 16.64 11.09
N SER A 115 -20.05 15.99 12.20
CA SER A 115 -19.49 16.64 13.38
C SER A 115 -18.11 16.11 13.72
N MET A 116 -17.16 17.02 13.92
CA MET A 116 -15.78 16.72 14.30
C MET A 116 -15.57 17.02 15.78
N THR A 117 -15.48 15.97 16.60
CA THR A 117 -15.12 16.10 18.01
C THR A 117 -13.60 16.22 18.18
N VAL A 118 -13.16 16.64 19.36
CA VAL A 118 -11.72 16.74 19.68
C VAL A 118 -11.06 15.36 19.63
N GLU A 119 -11.76 14.33 20.10
CA GLU A 119 -11.30 12.94 20.12
C GLU A 119 -11.15 12.39 18.70
N LYS A 120 -12.15 12.57 17.83
CA LYS A 120 -12.08 12.18 16.42
C LYS A 120 -10.93 12.87 15.70
N LEU A 121 -10.78 14.19 15.91
CA LEU A 121 -9.71 14.97 15.31
C LEU A 121 -8.32 14.50 15.78
N THR A 122 -8.20 14.20 17.07
CA THR A 122 -6.95 13.71 17.68
C THR A 122 -6.59 12.35 17.09
N LEU A 123 -7.54 11.42 17.05
CA LEU A 123 -7.32 10.09 16.47
C LEU A 123 -6.88 10.16 15.00
N MET A 124 -7.52 11.00 14.18
CA MET A 124 -7.12 11.16 12.77
C MET A 124 -5.73 11.77 12.63
N ARG A 125 -5.37 12.72 13.50
CA ARG A 125 -4.04 13.35 13.52
C ARG A 125 -2.94 12.40 13.96
N ASP A 126 -3.22 11.57 14.95
CA ASP A 126 -2.26 10.57 15.45
C ASP A 126 -2.05 9.50 14.39
N THR A 127 -3.12 9.03 13.77
CA THR A 127 -3.06 8.07 12.64
C THR A 127 -2.30 8.64 11.46
N ALA A 128 -2.54 9.90 11.07
CA ALA A 128 -1.83 10.55 9.97
C ALA A 128 -0.32 10.69 10.26
N ARG A 129 0.04 10.97 11.52
CA ARG A 129 1.44 11.05 11.96
C ARG A 129 2.10 9.68 11.96
N ALA A 130 1.44 8.67 12.53
CA ALA A 130 1.92 7.28 12.50
C ALA A 130 2.11 6.80 11.06
N GLY A 131 1.18 7.10 10.15
CA GLY A 131 1.32 6.80 8.73
C GLY A 131 2.54 7.47 8.07
N TYR A 132 2.83 8.73 8.42
CA TYR A 132 4.04 9.41 7.94
C TYR A 132 5.32 8.78 8.51
N GLU A 133 5.37 8.49 9.80
CA GLU A 133 6.51 7.86 10.46
C GLU A 133 6.79 6.46 9.90
N SER A 134 5.75 5.63 9.78
CA SER A 134 5.82 4.31 9.17
C SER A 134 6.29 4.36 7.72
N LYS A 135 5.81 5.36 6.95
CA LYS A 135 6.30 5.61 5.59
C LYS A 135 7.79 5.90 5.58
N GLN A 136 8.28 6.79 6.44
CA GLN A 136 9.72 7.12 6.50
C GLN A 136 10.54 5.88 6.84
N GLN A 137 10.14 5.12 7.86
CA GLN A 137 10.83 3.88 8.24
C GLN A 137 10.85 2.88 7.09
N THR A 138 9.71 2.67 6.43
CA THR A 138 9.59 1.77 5.27
C THR A 138 10.52 2.21 4.14
N GLN A 139 10.53 3.51 3.80
CA GLN A 139 11.38 4.06 2.74
C GLN A 139 12.88 3.93 3.05
N HIS A 140 13.28 3.94 4.32
CA HIS A 140 14.68 3.73 4.70
C HIS A 140 15.12 2.27 4.63
N VAL A 141 14.23 1.32 4.91
CA VAL A 141 14.58 -0.10 5.05
C VAL A 141 14.31 -0.90 3.78
N LEU A 142 13.21 -0.61 3.07
CA LEU A 142 12.72 -1.43 1.96
C LEU A 142 13.74 -1.57 0.81
N PRO A 143 14.43 -0.52 0.33
CA PRO A 143 15.41 -0.68 -0.74
C PRO A 143 16.58 -1.60 -0.36
N MET A 144 16.97 -1.59 0.91
CA MET A 144 18.02 -2.49 1.42
C MET A 144 17.53 -3.94 1.44
N LEU A 145 16.29 -4.19 1.88
CA LEU A 145 15.70 -5.52 1.88
C LEU A 145 15.56 -6.07 0.46
N GLU A 146 15.06 -5.25 -0.46
CA GLU A 146 14.97 -5.60 -1.88
C GLU A 146 16.33 -6.02 -2.44
N ASN A 147 17.39 -5.24 -2.16
CA ASN A 147 18.74 -5.59 -2.60
C ASN A 147 19.22 -6.95 -2.05
N LEU A 148 18.94 -7.25 -0.78
CA LEU A 148 19.27 -8.53 -0.18
C LEU A 148 18.53 -9.69 -0.86
N PHE A 149 17.25 -9.50 -1.21
CA PHE A 149 16.48 -10.50 -1.94
C PHE A 149 17.01 -10.71 -3.36
N ILE A 150 17.28 -9.64 -4.10
CA ILE A 150 17.87 -9.71 -5.46
C ILE A 150 19.22 -10.44 -5.41
N ARG A 151 20.08 -10.11 -4.43
CA ARG A 151 21.38 -10.76 -4.26
C ARG A 151 21.24 -12.25 -3.97
N LYS A 152 20.31 -12.63 -3.09
CA LYS A 152 20.02 -14.04 -2.79
C LYS A 152 19.53 -14.78 -4.04
N MET A 153 18.56 -14.22 -4.75
CA MET A 153 18.01 -14.83 -5.98
C MET A 153 19.08 -14.98 -7.06
N THR A 154 19.95 -13.98 -7.22
CA THR A 154 21.07 -14.03 -8.19
C THR A 154 22.05 -15.13 -7.81
N PHE A 155 22.39 -15.27 -6.53
CA PHE A 155 23.28 -16.33 -6.05
C PHE A 155 22.66 -17.73 -6.25
N GLU A 156 21.38 -17.90 -5.92
CA GLU A 156 20.66 -19.16 -6.11
C GLU A 156 20.55 -19.52 -7.59
N SER A 157 20.28 -18.55 -8.46
CA SER A 157 20.27 -18.73 -9.92
C SER A 157 21.63 -19.14 -10.46
N GLN A 158 22.72 -18.48 -10.05
CA GLN A 158 24.08 -18.85 -10.44
C GLN A 158 24.43 -20.27 -10.01
N LYS A 159 24.04 -20.68 -8.80
CA LYS A 159 24.26 -22.04 -8.30
C LYS A 159 23.50 -23.06 -9.15
N ALA A 160 22.21 -22.83 -9.40
CA ALA A 160 21.39 -23.70 -10.22
C ALA A 160 21.97 -23.86 -11.64
N MET A 161 22.40 -22.76 -12.27
CA MET A 161 23.07 -22.79 -13.58
C MET A 161 24.40 -23.56 -13.58
N GLY A 162 25.14 -23.47 -12.48
CA GLY A 162 26.38 -24.23 -12.26
C GLY A 162 26.17 -25.73 -12.17
N GLU A 163 25.01 -26.16 -11.66
CA GLU A 163 24.63 -27.57 -11.47
C GLU A 163 24.00 -28.23 -12.70
N LEU A 164 23.68 -27.46 -13.75
CA LEU A 164 23.10 -27.98 -14.99
C LEU A 164 24.09 -28.89 -15.74
N THR A 165 23.59 -30.02 -16.24
CA THR A 165 24.33 -30.86 -17.20
C THR A 165 24.45 -30.15 -18.55
N PRO A 166 25.39 -30.55 -19.43
CA PRO A 166 25.49 -30.00 -20.77
C PRO A 166 24.19 -30.07 -21.58
N GLU A 167 23.46 -31.19 -21.48
CA GLU A 167 22.17 -31.41 -22.15
C GLU A 167 21.09 -30.43 -21.66
N GLN A 168 21.01 -30.21 -20.34
CA GLN A 168 20.07 -29.26 -19.75
C GLN A 168 20.40 -27.82 -20.11
N ARG A 169 21.68 -27.46 -20.26
CA ARG A 169 22.09 -26.12 -20.71
C ARG A 169 21.66 -25.87 -22.16
N GLU A 170 21.87 -26.85 -23.03
CA GLU A 170 21.48 -26.76 -24.44
C GLU A 170 19.95 -26.63 -24.60
N GLU A 171 19.18 -27.40 -23.83
CA GLU A 171 17.72 -27.26 -23.78
C GLU A 171 17.29 -25.86 -23.31
N LEU A 172 17.93 -25.33 -22.25
CA LEU A 172 17.65 -24.00 -21.73
C LEU A 172 17.95 -22.90 -22.76
N GLU A 173 19.09 -23.01 -23.46
CA GLU A 173 19.47 -22.07 -24.52
C GLU A 173 18.50 -22.08 -25.70
N ASN A 174 17.97 -23.25 -26.07
CA ASN A 174 16.97 -23.38 -27.12
C ASN A 174 15.65 -22.71 -26.73
N ILE A 175 15.20 -22.89 -25.48
CA ILE A 175 14.00 -22.23 -24.96
C ILE A 175 14.15 -20.70 -24.95
N LEU A 176 15.33 -20.18 -24.58
CA LEU A 176 15.59 -18.74 -24.55
C LEU A 176 15.57 -18.12 -25.96
N LYS A 177 16.18 -18.80 -26.95
CA LYS A 177 16.19 -18.36 -28.36
C LYS A 177 14.80 -18.35 -28.99
N ASP A 178 13.92 -19.26 -28.59
CA ASP A 178 12.55 -19.32 -29.11
C ASP A 178 11.64 -18.22 -28.54
N LYS A 179 11.95 -17.67 -27.37
CA LYS A 179 11.21 -16.53 -26.78
C LYS A 179 11.57 -15.17 -27.38
N GLU A 180 12.65 -15.08 -28.15
CA GLU A 180 13.09 -13.86 -28.84
C GLU A 180 12.51 -13.71 -30.27
N LYS A 181 11.68 -14.66 -30.73
CA LYS A 181 10.93 -14.60 -32.00
C LYS A 181 9.49 -14.19 -31.78
#